data_AF-A0A2N2D0C9-F1
#
_entry.id   AF-A0A2N2D0C9-F1
#
_cell.length_a   1.000
_cell.length_b   1.000
_cell.length_c   1.000
_cell.angle_alpha   90.00
_cell.angle_beta   90.00
_cell.angle_gamma   90.00
#
_symmetry.space_group_name_H-M   'P 1'
#
loop_
_entity.id
_entity.type
_entity.pdbx_description
1 polymer ?
#
loop_
_entity_poly.entity_id
_entity_poly.type
_entity_poly.pdbx_seq_one_letter_code
_entity_poly.pdbx_strand_id
1 'polypeptide(L)'
;MPYYPSDDDKGHYSVETLDDKFVIDYTKLNILEISELNIVEYWQYLRDSYIHQLNQTEEGRKYLENCWIMTQTKPDKKALREQFGK
;
A
#
# COMPACT_ATOMS: atom_id res chain seq x y z
N MET A 1 25.06 -1.88 11.88
CA MET A 1 24.51 -2.27 10.55
C MET A 1 25.24 -3.53 10.10
N PRO A 2 24.57 -4.68 10.06
CA PRO A 2 25.19 -5.90 9.54
C PRO A 2 25.41 -5.75 8.03
N TYR A 3 26.64 -5.99 7.58
CA TYR A 3 27.01 -6.05 6.16
C TYR A 3 27.85 -7.31 5.95
N TYR A 4 27.45 -8.13 4.98
CA TYR A 4 28.17 -9.34 4.60
C TYR A 4 28.11 -9.48 3.08
N PRO A 5 29.26 -9.63 2.38
CA PRO A 5 29.27 -9.85 0.94
C PRO A 5 28.71 -11.25 0.65
N SER A 6 27.46 -11.28 0.17
CA SER A 6 26.70 -12.48 -0.18
C SER A 6 26.07 -12.27 -1.56
N ASP A 7 26.13 -13.30 -2.41
CA ASP A 7 25.45 -13.35 -3.72
C ASP A 7 23.95 -13.73 -3.58
N ASP A 8 23.48 -14.02 -2.36
CA ASP A 8 22.07 -14.30 -2.07
C ASP A 8 21.35 -13.03 -1.60
N ASP A 9 20.29 -12.66 -2.33
CA ASP A 9 19.50 -11.44 -2.16
C ASP A 9 18.38 -11.61 -1.11
N LYS A 10 18.21 -12.82 -0.54
CA LYS A 10 17.21 -13.07 0.50
C LYS A 10 17.73 -12.64 1.87
N GLY A 11 17.48 -11.38 2.21
CA GLY A 11 17.75 -10.85 3.55
C GLY A 11 17.03 -11.63 4.66
N HIS A 12 17.77 -11.96 5.74
CA HIS A 12 17.23 -12.63 6.93
C HIS A 12 16.63 -11.69 7.98
N TYR A 13 16.70 -10.38 7.76
CA TYR A 13 16.24 -9.38 8.72
C TYR A 13 14.88 -8.81 8.30
N SER A 14 13.90 -8.90 9.20
CA SER A 14 12.63 -8.20 9.07
C SER A 14 12.70 -6.85 9.76
N VAL A 15 12.13 -5.82 9.14
CA VAL A 15 11.93 -4.51 9.76
C VAL A 15 10.54 -4.52 10.40
N GLU A 16 10.49 -4.58 11.74
CA GLU A 16 9.22 -4.63 12.47
C GLU A 16 8.43 -3.31 12.38
N THR A 17 9.13 -2.18 12.27
CA THR A 17 8.54 -0.83 12.22
C THR A 17 8.34 -0.32 10.79
N LEU A 18 8.18 -1.21 9.82
CA LEU A 18 8.01 -0.83 8.42
C LEU A 18 6.71 -0.03 8.20
N ASP A 19 5.65 -0.43 8.89
CA ASP A 19 4.35 0.26 8.87
C ASP A 19 4.46 1.68 9.43
N ASP A 20 5.17 1.85 10.55
CA ASP A 20 5.44 3.17 11.12
C ASP A 20 6.19 4.06 10.13
N LYS A 21 7.16 3.50 9.41
CA LYS A 21 7.88 4.25 8.38
C LYS A 21 6.94 4.77 7.30
N PHE A 22 5.99 3.97 6.82
CA PHE A 22 5.01 4.44 5.83
C PHE A 22 4.16 5.60 6.38
N VAL A 23 3.72 5.49 7.63
CA VAL A 23 2.94 6.56 8.30
C VAL A 23 3.79 7.82 8.48
N ILE A 24 5.06 7.71 8.90
CA ILE A 24 6.01 8.85 9.01
C ILE A 24 6.21 9.51 7.65
N ASP A 25 6.49 8.71 6.62
CA ASP A 25 6.79 9.22 5.29
C ASP A 25 5.59 9.97 4.70
N TYR A 26 4.37 9.52 5.01
CA TYR A 26 3.12 10.12 4.56
C TYR A 26 2.71 11.36 5.38
N THR A 27 2.72 11.28 6.70
CA THR A 27 2.20 12.32 7.60
C THR A 27 3.24 13.37 8.00
N LYS A 28 4.53 13.03 7.90
CA LYS A 28 5.67 13.79 8.43
C LYS A 28 5.70 13.91 9.96
N LEU A 29 4.89 13.13 10.67
CA LEU A 29 5.01 12.95 12.11
C LEU A 29 6.28 12.15 12.43
N ASN A 30 6.83 12.38 13.61
CA ASN A 30 7.94 11.58 14.13
C ASN A 30 7.44 10.33 14.88
N ILE A 31 8.35 9.41 15.21
CA ILE A 31 8.01 8.13 15.87
C ILE A 31 7.30 8.31 17.22
N LEU A 32 7.60 9.38 17.96
CA LEU A 32 6.96 9.67 19.24
C LEU A 32 5.53 10.16 19.01
N GLU A 33 5.33 11.07 18.04
CA GLU A 33 4.01 11.58 17.67
C GLU A 33 3.08 10.47 17.17
N ILE A 34 3.62 9.49 16.45
CA ILE A 34 2.86 8.31 16.02
C ILE A 34 2.42 7.45 17.21
N SER A 35 3.25 7.34 18.23
CA SER A 35 2.93 6.56 19.44
C SER A 35 1.80 7.19 20.26
N GLU A 36 1.53 8.48 20.07
CA GLU A 36 0.44 9.21 20.70
C GLU A 36 -0.88 9.14 19.90
N LEU A 37 -0.85 8.66 18.65
CA LEU A 37 -2.06 8.48 17.85
C LEU A 37 -2.95 7.41 18.45
N ASN A 38 -4.26 7.63 18.40
CA ASN A 38 -5.18 6.55 18.71
C ASN A 38 -5.18 5.50 17.58
N ILE A 39 -5.62 4.28 17.90
CA ILE A 39 -5.56 3.15 16.97
C ILE A 39 -6.35 3.39 15.67
N VAL A 40 -7.44 4.16 15.72
CA VAL A 40 -8.27 4.47 14.55
C VAL A 40 -7.55 5.45 13.63
N GLU A 41 -6.93 6.49 14.19
CA GLU A 41 -6.11 7.45 13.46
C GLU A 41 -4.91 6.76 12.80
N TYR A 42 -4.19 5.94 13.58
CA TYR A 42 -3.04 5.20 13.07
C TYR A 42 -3.41 4.30 11.89
N TRP A 43 -4.48 3.50 12.00
CA TRP A 43 -4.92 2.63 10.90
C TRP A 43 -5.41 3.40 9.67
N GLN A 44 -6.06 4.54 9.87
CA GLN A 44 -6.47 5.40 8.76
C GLN A 44 -5.23 5.90 7.99
N TYR A 45 -4.24 6.44 8.70
CA TYR A 45 -3.02 6.94 8.07
C TYR A 45 -2.18 5.83 7.45
N LEU A 46 -2.10 4.66 8.07
CA LEU A 46 -1.41 3.50 7.52
C LEU A 46 -2.03 3.10 6.18
N ARG A 47 -3.36 2.94 6.12
CA ARG A 47 -4.06 2.62 4.88
C ARG A 47 -3.79 3.66 3.78
N ASP A 48 -3.92 4.94 4.12
CA ASP A 48 -3.75 6.02 3.15
C ASP A 48 -2.30 6.16 2.68
N SER A 49 -1.33 5.90 3.57
CA SER A 49 0.10 5.88 3.22
C SER A 49 0.43 4.76 2.22
N TYR A 50 -0.13 3.56 2.39
CA TYR A 50 0.05 2.45 1.46
C TYR A 50 -0.57 2.75 0.09
N ILE A 51 -1.79 3.31 0.06
CA ILE A 51 -2.44 3.72 -1.18
C ILE A 51 -1.63 4.83 -1.87
N HIS A 52 -1.16 5.83 -1.11
CA HIS A 52 -0.33 6.90 -1.64
C HIS A 52 0.97 6.36 -2.26
N GLN A 53 1.66 5.44 -1.58
CA GLN A 53 2.88 4.79 -2.06
C GLN A 53 2.64 4.04 -3.38
N LEU A 54 1.58 3.23 -3.45
CA LEU A 54 1.23 2.46 -4.65
C LEU A 54 0.84 3.36 -5.82
N ASN A 55 0.21 4.50 -5.56
CA ASN A 55 -0.14 5.45 -6.61
C ASN A 55 1.07 6.12 -7.27
N GLN A 56 2.26 6.10 -6.66
CA GLN A 56 3.47 6.71 -7.23
C GLN A 56 4.01 5.93 -8.44
N THR A 57 3.73 4.63 -8.56
CA THR A 57 4.26 3.78 -9.64
C THR A 57 3.15 3.27 -10.54
N GLU A 58 3.48 2.95 -11.79
CA GLU A 58 2.52 2.37 -12.73
C GLU A 58 2.05 0.98 -12.28
N GLU A 59 2.98 0.15 -11.82
CA GLU A 59 2.68 -1.18 -11.28
C GLU A 59 1.78 -1.11 -10.03
N GLY A 60 2.03 -0.16 -9.14
CA GLY A 60 1.22 0.03 -7.94
C GLY A 60 -0.20 0.51 -8.28
N ARG A 61 -0.37 1.43 -9.23
CA ARG A 61 -1.71 1.82 -9.74
C ARG A 61 -2.44 0.63 -10.35
N LYS A 62 -1.76 -0.20 -11.15
CA LYS A 62 -2.33 -1.42 -11.72
C LYS A 62 -2.74 -2.42 -10.64
N TYR A 63 -1.94 -2.55 -9.59
CA TYR A 63 -2.29 -3.37 -8.42
C TYR A 63 -3.59 -2.88 -7.76
N LEU A 64 -3.69 -1.58 -7.48
CA LEU A 64 -4.89 -0.97 -6.89
C LEU A 64 -6.14 -1.16 -7.76
N GLU A 65 -6.00 -1.01 -9.09
CA GLU A 65 -7.08 -1.26 -10.04
C GLU A 65 -7.57 -2.71 -9.98
N ASN A 66 -6.64 -3.68 -9.96
CA ASN A 66 -6.99 -5.10 -9.80
C ASN A 66 -7.71 -5.37 -8.48
N CYS A 67 -7.24 -4.78 -7.38
CA CYS A 67 -7.93 -4.87 -6.09
C CYS A 67 -9.35 -4.32 -6.19
N TRP A 68 -9.54 -3.15 -6.82
CA TRP A 68 -10.86 -2.56 -7.01
C TRP A 68 -11.79 -3.44 -7.84
N ILE A 69 -11.29 -4.02 -8.94
CA ILE A 69 -12.05 -4.98 -9.77
C ILE A 69 -12.52 -6.17 -8.94
N MET A 70 -11.65 -6.73 -8.08
CA MET A 70 -12.00 -7.87 -7.22
C MET A 70 -13.08 -7.53 -6.18
N THR A 71 -13.22 -6.27 -5.78
CA THR A 71 -14.30 -5.84 -4.87
C THR A 71 -15.66 -5.72 -5.56
N GLN A 72 -15.69 -5.67 -6.91
CA GLN A 72 -16.93 -5.55 -7.65
C GLN A 72 -17.71 -6.87 -7.62
N THR A 73 -18.93 -6.83 -7.08
CA THR A 73 -19.84 -7.98 -7.02
C THR A 73 -20.89 -7.97 -8.13
N LYS A 74 -21.00 -6.85 -8.86
CA LYS A 74 -21.97 -6.66 -9.93
C LYS A 74 -21.24 -6.41 -11.25
N PRO A 75 -21.70 -7.00 -12.36
CA PRO A 75 -21.09 -6.78 -13.66
C PRO A 75 -21.35 -5.35 -14.13
N ASP A 76 -20.34 -4.73 -14.73
CA ASP A 76 -20.50 -3.47 -15.45
C ASP A 76 -21.24 -3.71 -16.77
N LYS A 77 -22.58 -3.64 -16.69
CA LYS A 77 -23.46 -3.85 -17.84
C LYS A 77 -23.24 -2.83 -18.95
N LYS A 78 -22.74 -1.63 -18.63
CA LYS A 78 -22.50 -0.60 -19.64
C LYS A 78 -21.27 -0.98 -20.46
N ALA A 79 -20.15 -1.26 -19.81
CA ALA A 79 -18.92 -1.70 -20.47
C ALA A 79 -19.15 -3.00 -21.28
N LEU A 80 -19.88 -3.96 -20.72
CA LEU A 80 -20.22 -5.20 -21.43
C LEU A 80 -21.05 -4.97 -22.71
N ARG A 81 -21.99 -4.02 -22.70
CA ARG A 81 -22.79 -3.68 -23.89
C ARG A 81 -21.96 -2.93 -24.94
N GLU A 82 -21.06 -2.06 -24.53
CA GLU A 82 -20.15 -1.37 -25.45
C GLU A 82 -19.19 -2.35 -26.13
N GLN A 83 -18.70 -3.35 -25.39
CA GLN A 83 -17.73 -4.33 -25.89
C GLN A 83 -18.36 -5.48 -26.68
N PHE A 84 -19.53 -5.99 -26.24
CA PHE A 84 -20.13 -7.22 -26.77
C PHE A 84 -21.56 -7.04 -27.31
N GLY A 85 -22.17 -5.86 -27.21
CA GLY A 85 -23.58 -5.62 -27.55
C GLY A 85 -23.91 -5.48 -29.04
N LYS A 86 -23.18 -6.17 -29.93
CA LYS A 86 -23.59 -6.36 -31.32
C LYS A 86 -24.45 -7.61 -31.46
#